data_AF-A0A0F2SCY1-F1
#
_entry.id   AF-A0A0F2SCY1-F1
#
_cell.length_a   1.000
_cell.length_b   1.000
_cell.length_c   1.000
_cell.angle_alpha   90.00
_cell.angle_beta   90.00
_cell.angle_gamma   90.00
#
_symmetry.space_group_name_H-M   'P 1'
#
loop_
_entity.id
_entity.type
_entity.pdbx_description
1 polymer ?
#
loop_
_entity_poly.entity_id
_entity_poly.type
_entity_poly.pdbx_seq_one_letter_code
_entity_poly.pdbx_strand_id
1 'polypeptide(L)'
;MAEVGYFSIVLALVLSIYGMIAFLMAIRTKNQALLGSAKGATLAVAFLSTVVSLILIFFLMSGDYSIKYVYEYTSRDLPSFYRFSAWWAGNSGSLLLWLFLLSWYTVIVAYSRKGKLMAPYASGILLFNSAFFLFVLAFLTNPFERVSGWYPGAIVSAGAGMNPMLQNPGMVIHPVTTYLGYVGFTIPFAYGMTALITKNAGDEWIRITRRWTILA
;
A
#
# COMPACT_ATOMS: atom_id res chain seq x y z
N MET A 1 4.62 8.94 17.55
CA MET A 1 3.81 8.11 16.61
C MET A 1 4.40 8.12 15.20
N ALA A 2 5.03 9.21 14.75
CA ALA A 2 5.71 9.29 13.46
C ALA A 2 6.79 8.22 13.30
N GLU A 3 7.61 8.01 14.33
CA GLU A 3 8.63 6.98 14.38
C GLU A 3 8.01 5.58 14.26
N VAL A 4 6.90 5.32 14.95
CA VAL A 4 6.17 4.04 14.87
C VAL A 4 5.65 3.81 13.44
N GLY A 5 5.13 4.84 12.80
CA GLY A 5 4.72 4.78 11.39
C GLY A 5 5.89 4.45 10.47
N TYR A 6 7.04 5.12 10.64
CA TYR A 6 8.23 4.84 9.85
C TYR A 6 8.81 3.44 10.09
N PHE A 7 8.94 3.00 11.34
CA PHE A 7 9.37 1.65 11.68
C PHE A 7 8.42 0.59 11.10
N SER A 8 7.11 0.86 11.06
CA SER A 8 6.13 -0.02 10.45
C SER A 8 6.33 -0.17 8.93
N ILE A 9 6.72 0.91 8.23
CA ILE A 9 7.09 0.86 6.80
C ILE A 9 8.33 -0.04 6.62
N VAL A 10 9.40 0.18 7.40
CA VAL A 10 10.64 -0.59 7.29
C VAL A 10 10.41 -2.07 7.62
N LEU A 11 9.64 -2.36 8.66
CA LEU A 11 9.28 -3.74 9.02
C LEU A 11 8.45 -4.40 7.91
N ALA A 12 7.46 -3.70 7.35
CA ALA A 12 6.67 -4.20 6.24
C ALA A 12 7.54 -4.48 5.01
N LEU A 13 8.55 -3.64 4.74
CA LEU A 13 9.51 -3.86 3.65
C LEU A 13 10.25 -5.19 3.84
N VAL A 14 10.83 -5.41 5.02
CA VAL A 14 11.54 -6.67 5.33
C VAL A 14 10.60 -7.87 5.19
N LEU A 15 9.37 -7.77 5.72
CA LEU A 15 8.38 -8.85 5.64
C LEU A 15 7.88 -9.11 4.23
N SER A 16 7.78 -8.11 3.36
CA SER A 16 7.42 -8.28 1.96
C SER A 16 8.49 -9.05 1.18
N ILE A 17 9.77 -8.73 1.40
CA ILE A 17 10.90 -9.43 0.80
C ILE A 17 10.98 -10.87 1.33
N TYR A 18 10.85 -11.04 2.65
CA TYR A 18 10.77 -12.36 3.28
C TYR A 18 9.63 -13.19 2.70
N GLY A 19 8.40 -12.64 2.65
CA GLY A 19 7.22 -13.34 2.17
C GLY A 19 7.35 -13.74 0.69
N MET A 20 7.90 -12.86 -0.15
CA MET A 20 8.22 -13.16 -1.55
C MET A 20 9.17 -14.37 -1.66
N ILE A 21 10.28 -14.35 -0.93
CA ILE A 21 11.27 -15.44 -0.94
C ILE A 21 10.66 -16.72 -0.37
N ALA A 22 9.89 -16.61 0.72
CA ALA A 22 9.23 -17.74 1.37
C ALA A 22 8.20 -18.41 0.46
N PHE A 23 7.41 -17.66 -0.33
CA PHE A 23 6.53 -18.24 -1.35
C PHE A 23 7.34 -19.04 -2.38
N LEU A 24 8.41 -18.47 -2.94
CA LEU A 24 9.24 -19.16 -3.94
C LEU A 24 9.87 -20.43 -3.37
N MET A 25 10.41 -20.37 -2.15
CA MET A 25 11.00 -21.52 -1.48
C MET A 25 9.94 -22.58 -1.12
N ALA A 26 8.76 -22.18 -0.65
CA ALA A 26 7.68 -23.09 -0.32
C ALA A 26 7.21 -23.88 -1.55
N ILE A 27 7.15 -23.23 -2.71
CA ILE A 27 6.79 -23.86 -3.97
C ILE A 27 7.87 -24.88 -4.40
N ARG A 28 9.15 -24.49 -4.36
CA ARG A 28 10.27 -25.36 -4.74
C ARG A 28 10.42 -26.58 -3.84
N THR A 29 10.24 -26.40 -2.53
CA THR A 29 10.42 -27.45 -1.52
C THR A 29 9.15 -28.23 -1.21
N LYS A 30 7.99 -27.80 -1.73
CA LYS A 30 6.65 -28.30 -1.38
C LYS A 30 6.35 -28.24 0.13
N ASN A 31 6.98 -27.32 0.85
CA ASN A 31 6.86 -27.18 2.29
C ASN A 31 5.62 -26.34 2.68
N GLN A 32 4.62 -27.00 3.26
CA GLN A 32 3.36 -26.36 3.68
C GLN A 32 3.51 -25.40 4.85
N ALA A 33 4.44 -25.66 5.78
CA ALA A 33 4.72 -24.76 6.89
C ALA A 33 5.31 -23.43 6.39
N LEU A 34 6.23 -23.51 5.41
CA LEU A 34 6.81 -22.33 4.78
C LEU A 34 5.78 -21.54 3.96
N LEU A 35 4.86 -22.25 3.29
CA LEU A 35 3.72 -21.62 2.62
C LEU A 35 2.82 -20.87 3.61
N GLY A 36 2.53 -21.48 4.76
CA GLY A 36 1.80 -20.84 5.85
C GLY A 36 2.51 -19.59 6.36
N SER A 37 3.83 -19.65 6.56
CA SER A 37 4.64 -18.50 6.96
C SER A 37 4.59 -17.36 5.94
N ALA A 38 4.69 -17.66 4.64
CA ALA A 38 4.59 -16.66 3.57
C ALA A 38 3.23 -15.95 3.54
N LYS A 39 2.14 -16.70 3.79
CA LYS A 39 0.80 -16.14 3.96
C LYS A 39 0.67 -15.29 5.23
N GLY A 40 1.34 -15.68 6.31
CA GLY A 40 1.45 -14.89 7.54
C GLY A 40 2.16 -13.57 7.30
N ALA A 41 3.29 -13.59 6.58
CA ALA A 41 4.02 -12.38 6.18
C ALA A 41 3.14 -11.45 5.32
N THR A 42 2.34 -12.01 4.42
CA THR A 42 1.38 -11.24 3.61
C THR A 42 0.34 -10.50 4.47
N LEU A 43 -0.23 -11.19 5.46
CA LEU A 43 -1.15 -10.55 6.42
C LEU A 43 -0.44 -9.48 7.25
N ALA A 44 0.80 -9.73 7.68
CA ALA A 44 1.56 -8.75 8.44
C ALA A 44 1.85 -7.49 7.63
N VAL A 45 2.17 -7.60 6.34
CA VAL A 45 2.34 -6.44 5.44
C VAL A 45 1.03 -5.65 5.31
N ALA A 46 -0.11 -6.32 5.13
CA ALA A 46 -1.42 -5.64 5.05
C ALA A 46 -1.85 -4.97 6.37
N PHE A 47 -1.54 -5.62 7.50
CA PHE A 47 -1.77 -5.03 8.81
C PHE A 47 -0.89 -3.79 9.03
N LEU A 48 0.41 -3.89 8.75
CA LEU A 48 1.33 -2.77 8.91
C LEU A 48 0.99 -1.61 7.97
N SER A 49 0.62 -1.87 6.71
CA SER A 49 0.19 -0.82 5.78
C SER A 49 -1.07 -0.10 6.27
N THR A 50 -1.99 -0.84 6.90
CA THR A 50 -3.18 -0.28 7.57
C THR A 50 -2.79 0.59 8.76
N VAL A 51 -1.87 0.14 9.62
CA VAL A 51 -1.36 0.93 10.75
C VAL A 51 -0.70 2.23 10.28
N VAL A 52 0.17 2.16 9.27
CA VAL A 52 0.82 3.34 8.68
C VAL A 52 -0.23 4.33 8.16
N SER A 53 -1.24 3.84 7.43
CA SER A 53 -2.34 4.65 6.91
C SER A 53 -3.12 5.34 8.02
N LEU A 54 -3.48 4.61 9.08
CA LEU A 54 -4.20 5.15 10.23
C LEU A 54 -3.38 6.20 10.99
N ILE A 55 -2.07 6.01 11.14
CA ILE A 55 -1.19 6.99 11.78
C ILE A 55 -1.11 8.27 10.94
N LEU A 56 -0.99 8.16 9.61
CA LEU A 56 -0.98 9.34 8.74
C LEU A 56 -2.32 10.09 8.78
N ILE A 57 -3.44 9.37 8.69
CA ILE A 57 -4.79 9.95 8.81
C ILE A 57 -4.95 10.64 10.16
N PHE A 58 -4.48 10.02 11.25
CA PHE A 58 -4.52 10.64 12.57
C PHE A 58 -3.81 12.00 12.58
N PHE A 59 -2.60 12.09 12.03
CA PHE A 59 -1.86 13.35 11.96
C PHE A 59 -2.54 14.40 11.06
N LEU A 60 -3.12 13.98 9.93
CA LEU A 60 -3.88 14.86 9.04
C LEU A 60 -5.12 15.44 9.72
N MET A 61 -5.82 14.62 10.49
CA MET A 61 -7.06 15.02 11.18
C MET A 61 -6.78 15.86 12.43
N SER A 62 -5.71 15.55 13.17
CA SER A 62 -5.29 16.33 14.34
C SER A 62 -4.63 17.67 13.96
N GLY A 63 -4.15 17.81 12.72
CA GLY A 63 -3.45 19.00 12.26
C GLY A 63 -2.07 19.13 12.88
N ASP A 64 -1.34 18.01 13.05
CA ASP A 64 0.03 18.04 13.55
C ASP A 64 1.01 18.49 12.45
N TYR A 65 1.18 19.81 12.34
CA TYR A 65 2.03 20.44 11.35
C TYR A 65 3.54 20.19 11.57
N SER A 66 3.94 19.48 12.63
CA SER A 66 5.34 19.02 12.74
C SER A 66 5.71 18.02 11.66
N ILE A 67 4.73 17.30 11.12
CA ILE A 67 4.89 16.38 10.00
C ILE A 67 4.77 17.17 8.70
N LYS A 68 5.82 17.11 7.87
CA LYS A 68 5.93 17.86 6.62
C LYS A 68 4.76 17.59 5.69
N TYR A 69 4.32 16.34 5.57
CA TYR A 69 3.17 16.00 4.74
C TYR A 69 1.88 16.69 5.22
N VAL A 70 1.64 16.75 6.54
CA VAL A 70 0.46 17.43 7.10
C VAL A 70 0.54 18.93 6.86
N TYR A 71 1.73 19.51 7.06
CA TYR A 71 2.00 20.92 6.77
C TYR A 71 1.73 21.27 5.30
N GLU A 72 2.19 20.45 4.36
CA GLU A 72 2.07 20.72 2.92
C GLU A 72 0.64 20.54 2.38
N TYR A 73 -0.16 19.64 2.97
CA TYR A 73 -1.45 19.24 2.40
C TYR A 73 -2.68 19.57 3.25
N THR A 74 -2.51 20.19 4.42
CA THR A 74 -3.63 20.63 5.27
C THR A 74 -3.39 22.02 5.84
N SER A 75 -4.46 22.66 6.32
CA SER A 75 -4.39 23.91 7.07
C SER A 75 -5.46 23.94 8.17
N ARG A 76 -5.33 24.87 9.11
CA ARG A 76 -6.23 24.96 10.27
C ARG A 76 -7.69 25.16 9.87
N ASP A 77 -7.92 25.93 8.83
CA ASP A 77 -9.24 26.32 8.33
C ASP A 77 -9.82 25.32 7.32
N LEU A 78 -9.04 24.30 6.93
CA LEU A 78 -9.50 23.31 5.96
C LEU A 78 -10.63 22.44 6.56
N PRO A 79 -11.77 22.27 5.88
CA PRO A 79 -12.83 21.36 6.34
C PRO A 79 -12.32 19.93 6.56
N SER A 80 -12.86 19.23 7.56
CA SER A 80 -12.42 17.88 7.96
C SER A 80 -12.49 16.85 6.83
N PHE A 81 -13.49 17.00 5.94
CA PHE A 81 -13.64 16.15 4.76
C PHE A 81 -12.42 16.23 3.82
N TYR A 82 -11.90 17.45 3.57
CA TYR A 82 -10.71 17.65 2.75
C TYR A 82 -9.41 17.31 3.51
N ARG A 83 -9.39 17.42 4.85
CA ARG A 83 -8.28 16.88 5.64
C ARG A 83 -8.17 15.37 5.53
N PHE A 84 -9.29 14.66 5.52
CA PHE A 84 -9.27 13.20 5.30
C PHE A 84 -8.78 12.87 3.89
N SER A 85 -9.27 13.58 2.87
CA SER A 85 -8.83 13.35 1.48
C SER A 85 -7.36 13.70 1.24
N ALA A 86 -6.73 14.46 2.15
CA ALA A 86 -5.30 14.70 2.11
C ALA A 86 -4.47 13.42 2.23
N TRP A 87 -5.06 12.30 2.69
CA TRP A 87 -4.40 10.99 2.72
C TRP A 87 -3.85 10.57 1.34
N TRP A 88 -4.43 11.06 0.24
CA TRP A 88 -3.98 10.80 -1.12
C TRP A 88 -3.77 12.09 -1.94
N ALA A 89 -3.55 13.24 -1.29
CA ALA A 89 -3.34 14.51 -2.00
C ALA A 89 -1.90 14.67 -2.51
N GLY A 90 -0.94 14.17 -1.74
CA GLY A 90 0.49 14.25 -2.03
C GLY A 90 1.14 12.94 -2.42
N ASN A 91 2.38 13.01 -2.91
CA ASN A 91 3.11 11.86 -3.44
C ASN A 91 3.18 10.66 -2.47
N SER A 92 3.69 10.87 -1.24
CA SER A 92 3.83 9.77 -0.27
C SER A 92 2.49 9.19 0.19
N GLY A 93 1.46 10.01 0.38
CA GLY A 93 0.12 9.52 0.72
C GLY A 93 -0.54 8.73 -0.41
N SER A 94 -0.42 9.18 -1.66
CA SER A 94 -0.90 8.45 -2.84
C SER A 94 -0.21 7.09 -3.00
N LEU A 95 1.12 7.04 -2.82
CA LEU A 95 1.87 5.78 -2.81
C LEU A 95 1.46 4.86 -1.65
N LEU A 96 1.13 5.45 -0.49
CA LEU A 96 0.61 4.70 0.66
C LEU A 96 -0.78 4.13 0.39
N LEU A 97 -1.69 4.88 -0.27
CA LEU A 97 -2.99 4.38 -0.69
C LEU A 97 -2.84 3.21 -1.68
N TRP A 98 -1.91 3.33 -2.64
CA TRP A 98 -1.58 2.23 -3.55
C TRP A 98 -1.14 0.98 -2.79
N LEU A 99 -0.15 1.13 -1.91
CA LEU A 99 0.36 0.04 -1.08
C LEU A 99 -0.73 -0.59 -0.21
N PHE A 100 -1.59 0.23 0.39
CA PHE A 100 -2.70 -0.22 1.22
C PHE A 100 -3.61 -1.17 0.43
N LEU A 101 -4.11 -0.74 -0.72
CA LEU A 101 -4.97 -1.55 -1.59
C LEU A 101 -4.23 -2.81 -2.09
N LEU A 102 -3.00 -2.66 -2.56
CA LEU A 102 -2.19 -3.75 -3.08
C LEU A 102 -1.96 -4.83 -2.03
N SER A 103 -1.67 -4.45 -0.80
CA SER A 103 -1.42 -5.39 0.30
C SER A 103 -2.67 -6.22 0.64
N TRP A 104 -3.85 -5.60 0.66
CA TRP A 104 -5.12 -6.30 0.87
C TRP A 104 -5.52 -7.19 -0.32
N TYR A 105 -5.28 -6.73 -1.55
CA TYR A 105 -5.43 -7.56 -2.75
C TYR A 105 -4.49 -8.77 -2.71
N THR A 106 -3.26 -8.60 -2.24
CA THR A 106 -2.31 -9.70 -2.05
C THR A 106 -2.81 -10.70 -1.01
N VAL A 107 -3.42 -10.25 0.09
CA VAL A 107 -4.08 -11.15 1.06
C VAL A 107 -5.20 -11.94 0.40
N ILE A 108 -6.07 -11.29 -0.37
CA ILE A 108 -7.18 -11.98 -1.06
C ILE A 108 -6.64 -13.06 -2.00
N VAL A 109 -5.58 -12.78 -2.75
CA VAL A 109 -4.92 -13.76 -3.64
C VAL A 109 -4.27 -14.89 -2.85
N ALA A 110 -3.48 -14.58 -1.82
CA ALA A 110 -2.75 -15.56 -1.00
C ALA A 110 -3.67 -16.56 -0.27
N TYR A 111 -4.88 -16.12 0.09
CA TYR A 111 -5.89 -16.95 0.76
C TYR A 111 -6.99 -17.47 -0.19
N SER A 112 -6.91 -17.16 -1.49
CA SER A 112 -7.87 -17.64 -2.48
C SER A 112 -7.89 -19.16 -2.57
N ARG A 113 -9.10 -19.72 -2.64
CA ARG A 113 -9.31 -21.15 -2.97
C ARG A 113 -9.28 -21.42 -4.48
N LYS A 114 -9.36 -20.38 -5.31
CA LYS A 114 -9.30 -20.48 -6.78
C LYS A 114 -7.85 -20.39 -7.24
N GLY A 115 -7.43 -21.26 -8.16
CA GLY A 115 -6.05 -21.25 -8.67
C GLY A 115 -5.01 -21.56 -7.60
N LYS A 116 -5.27 -22.54 -6.72
CA LYS A 116 -4.39 -22.87 -5.57
C LYS A 116 -2.92 -23.10 -5.96
N LEU A 117 -2.68 -23.62 -7.17
CA LEU A 117 -1.34 -23.85 -7.68
C LEU A 117 -0.66 -22.56 -8.16
N MET A 118 -1.43 -21.60 -8.67
CA MET A 118 -0.93 -20.33 -9.20
C MET A 118 -0.85 -19.23 -8.13
N ALA A 119 -1.73 -19.26 -7.13
CA ALA A 119 -1.85 -18.23 -6.10
C ALA A 119 -0.52 -17.96 -5.34
N PRO A 120 0.30 -18.97 -4.97
CA PRO A 120 1.60 -18.71 -4.32
C PRO A 120 2.57 -17.90 -5.20
N TYR A 121 2.64 -18.19 -6.50
CA TYR A 121 3.48 -17.43 -7.44
C TYR A 121 2.96 -16.00 -7.59
N ALA A 122 1.65 -15.84 -7.83
CA ALA A 122 1.03 -14.53 -7.97
C ALA A 122 1.22 -13.69 -6.70
N SER A 123 1.07 -14.29 -5.52
CA SER A 123 1.30 -13.61 -4.22
C SER A 123 2.75 -13.16 -4.07
N GLY A 124 3.73 -13.97 -4.47
CA GLY A 124 5.13 -13.57 -4.47
C GLY A 124 5.42 -12.36 -5.37
N ILE A 125 4.80 -12.30 -6.56
CA ILE A 125 4.92 -11.18 -7.50
C ILE A 125 4.28 -9.91 -6.93
N LEU A 126 3.12 -10.02 -6.29
CA LEU A 126 2.44 -8.90 -5.65
C LEU A 126 3.20 -8.40 -4.42
N LEU A 127 3.86 -9.29 -3.66
CA LEU A 127 4.76 -8.90 -2.56
C LEU A 127 6.03 -8.21 -3.08
N PHE A 128 6.58 -8.62 -4.22
CA PHE A 128 7.66 -7.89 -4.88
C PHE A 128 7.22 -6.47 -5.25
N ASN A 129 6.02 -6.32 -5.81
CA ASN A 129 5.44 -5.02 -6.12
C ASN A 129 5.23 -4.18 -4.85
N SER A 130 4.75 -4.79 -3.77
CA SER A 130 4.62 -4.13 -2.46
C SER A 130 5.97 -3.67 -1.90
N ALA A 131 7.02 -4.49 -2.03
CA ALA A 131 8.38 -4.16 -1.61
C ALA A 131 8.91 -2.92 -2.34
N PHE A 132 8.59 -2.75 -3.63
CA PHE A 132 8.94 -1.54 -4.37
C PHE A 132 8.31 -0.29 -3.74
N PHE A 133 6.99 -0.28 -3.50
CA PHE A 133 6.33 0.88 -2.88
C PHE A 133 6.85 1.15 -1.47
N LEU A 134 7.06 0.10 -0.68
CA LEU A 134 7.64 0.20 0.65
C LEU A 134 9.06 0.77 0.64
N PHE A 135 9.89 0.39 -0.34
CA PHE A 135 11.22 0.96 -0.54
C PHE A 135 11.14 2.46 -0.86
N VAL A 136 10.27 2.84 -1.79
CA VAL A 136 10.06 4.26 -2.14
C VAL A 136 9.60 5.06 -0.93
N LEU A 137 8.65 4.55 -0.15
CA LEU A 137 8.16 5.21 1.07
C LEU A 137 9.23 5.28 2.18
N ALA A 138 10.07 4.26 2.32
CA ALA A 138 11.12 4.24 3.35
C ALA A 138 12.27 5.21 3.03
N PHE A 139 12.69 5.30 1.76
CA PHE A 139 13.96 5.94 1.41
C PHE A 139 13.84 7.16 0.50
N LEU A 140 12.75 7.32 -0.25
CA LEU A 140 12.61 8.41 -1.23
C LEU A 140 11.53 9.42 -0.86
N THR A 141 10.44 8.97 -0.23
CA THR A 141 9.30 9.85 0.09
C THR A 141 8.60 9.40 1.38
N ASN A 142 9.21 9.72 2.52
CA ASN A 142 8.72 9.34 3.83
C ASN A 142 7.50 10.20 4.24
N PRO A 143 6.30 9.61 4.44
CA PRO A 143 5.11 10.36 4.87
C PRO A 143 5.21 10.94 6.29
N PHE A 144 6.17 10.46 7.09
CA PHE A 144 6.40 10.91 8.46
C PHE A 144 7.65 11.79 8.60
N GLU A 145 8.20 12.28 7.50
CA GLU A 145 9.27 13.27 7.52
C GLU A 145 8.80 14.52 8.29
N ARG A 146 9.66 15.04 9.17
CA ARG A 146 9.37 16.27 9.92
C ARG A 146 9.76 17.50 9.11
N VAL A 147 9.12 18.63 9.39
CA VAL A 147 9.50 19.92 8.79
C VAL A 147 10.94 20.29 9.14
N SER A 148 11.64 20.97 8.22
CA SER A 148 13.02 21.41 8.44
C SER A 148 13.11 22.35 9.64
N GLY A 149 14.15 22.19 10.47
CA GLY A 149 14.33 22.99 11.69
C GLY A 149 13.40 22.62 12.84
N TRP A 150 12.63 21.52 12.73
CA TRP A 150 11.79 21.06 13.83
C TRP A 150 12.62 20.61 15.05
N TYR A 151 12.13 20.97 16.23
CA TYR A 151 12.54 20.45 17.53
C TYR A 151 11.33 20.42 18.49
N PRO A 152 11.37 19.65 19.59
CA PRO A 152 10.29 19.64 20.58
C PRO A 152 10.02 21.06 21.12
N GLY A 153 8.80 21.57 20.92
CA GLY A 153 8.40 22.94 21.32
C GLY A 153 8.52 24.00 20.21
N ALA A 154 8.97 23.65 19.01
CA ALA A 154 8.96 24.56 17.87
C ALA A 154 7.53 24.99 17.50
N ILE A 155 7.32 26.29 17.30
CA ILE A 155 6.07 26.83 16.78
C ILE A 155 6.06 26.65 15.27
N VAL A 156 5.17 25.79 14.77
CA VAL A 156 4.95 25.60 13.33
C VAL A 156 3.72 26.42 12.90
N SER A 157 3.81 27.09 11.75
CA SER A 157 2.67 27.83 11.19
C SER A 157 1.52 26.88 10.82
N ALA A 158 0.33 27.43 10.59
CA ALA A 158 -0.95 26.71 10.51
C ALA A 158 -1.16 25.80 9.28
N GLY A 159 -0.08 25.30 8.68
CA GLY A 159 -0.06 24.53 7.43
C GLY A 159 -0.12 25.42 6.18
N ALA A 160 0.58 25.03 5.12
CA ALA A 160 0.53 25.69 3.82
C ALA A 160 -0.84 25.52 3.13
N GLY A 161 -1.60 24.49 3.52
CA GLY A 161 -2.93 24.22 3.00
C GLY A 161 -2.94 23.38 1.73
N MET A 162 -4.04 22.66 1.53
CA MET A 162 -4.28 21.88 0.32
C MET A 162 -4.43 22.80 -0.90
N ASN A 163 -3.86 22.41 -2.04
CA ASN A 163 -4.08 23.08 -3.32
C ASN A 163 -5.60 23.30 -3.55
N PRO A 164 -6.06 24.54 -3.80
CA PRO A 164 -7.49 24.84 -3.99
C PRO A 164 -8.18 23.98 -5.06
N MET A 165 -7.45 23.53 -6.09
CA MET A 165 -7.99 22.64 -7.12
C MET A 165 -8.43 21.27 -6.57
N LEU A 166 -7.87 20.83 -5.45
CA LEU A 166 -8.23 19.57 -4.80
C LEU A 166 -9.46 19.71 -3.89
N GLN A 167 -9.92 20.93 -3.61
CA GLN A 167 -11.04 21.21 -2.70
C GLN A 167 -12.39 21.14 -3.42
N ASN A 168 -12.67 20.02 -4.09
CA ASN A 168 -13.98 19.74 -4.67
C ASN A 168 -14.33 18.24 -4.52
N PRO A 169 -15.62 17.87 -4.51
CA PRO A 169 -16.02 16.47 -4.29
C PRO A 169 -15.43 15.48 -5.29
N GLY A 170 -15.22 15.90 -6.55
CA GLY A 170 -14.62 15.06 -7.59
C GLY A 170 -13.20 14.63 -7.24
N MET A 171 -12.38 15.55 -6.73
CA MET A 171 -11.00 15.26 -6.32
C MET A 171 -10.88 14.45 -5.03
N VAL A 172 -11.98 14.30 -4.29
CA VAL A 172 -12.06 13.38 -3.14
C VAL A 172 -12.44 11.97 -3.61
N ILE A 173 -13.40 11.86 -4.51
CA ILE A 173 -13.95 10.55 -4.92
C ILE A 173 -13.09 9.88 -5.99
N HIS A 174 -12.65 10.63 -7.02
CA HIS A 174 -11.99 10.04 -8.18
C HIS A 174 -10.74 9.23 -7.79
N PRO A 175 -9.83 9.71 -6.89
CA PRO A 175 -8.59 8.98 -6.63
C PRO A 175 -8.87 7.60 -6.06
N VAL A 176 -9.85 7.48 -5.16
CA VAL A 176 -10.23 6.18 -4.59
C VAL A 176 -10.73 5.24 -5.68
N THR A 177 -11.62 5.71 -6.56
CA THR A 177 -12.15 4.88 -7.66
C THR A 177 -11.07 4.50 -8.68
N THR A 178 -10.17 5.43 -9.02
CA THR A 178 -9.06 5.18 -9.95
C THR A 178 -8.07 4.19 -9.38
N TYR A 179 -7.69 4.34 -8.10
CA TYR A 179 -6.73 3.43 -7.46
C TYR A 179 -7.31 2.04 -7.24
N LEU A 180 -8.61 1.91 -6.93
CA LEU A 180 -9.26 0.60 -6.84
C LEU A 180 -9.08 -0.22 -8.13
N GLY A 181 -9.19 0.43 -9.29
CA GLY A 181 -8.99 -0.22 -10.59
C GLY A 181 -7.52 -0.39 -10.99
N TYR A 182 -6.72 0.67 -10.94
CA TYR A 182 -5.30 0.61 -11.33
C TYR A 182 -4.51 -0.39 -10.48
N VAL A 183 -4.73 -0.40 -9.16
CA VAL A 183 -4.12 -1.39 -8.28
C VAL A 183 -4.75 -2.77 -8.52
N GLY A 184 -6.04 -2.84 -8.86
CA GLY A 184 -6.74 -4.09 -9.18
C GLY A 184 -6.12 -4.84 -10.37
N PHE A 185 -5.64 -4.11 -11.37
CA PHE A 185 -4.94 -4.68 -12.53
C PHE A 185 -3.61 -5.40 -12.19
N THR A 186 -3.05 -5.18 -11.00
CA THR A 186 -1.87 -5.94 -10.55
C THR A 186 -2.16 -7.43 -10.41
N ILE A 187 -3.41 -7.83 -10.14
CA ILE A 187 -3.81 -9.23 -10.01
C ILE A 187 -3.78 -9.96 -11.37
N PRO A 188 -4.47 -9.49 -12.43
CA PRO A 188 -4.29 -10.03 -13.78
C PRO A 188 -2.84 -10.09 -14.22
N PHE A 189 -2.04 -9.05 -13.96
CA PHE A 189 -0.61 -9.04 -14.23
C PHE A 189 0.12 -10.19 -13.51
N ALA A 190 -0.07 -10.35 -12.20
CA ALA A 190 0.60 -11.38 -11.40
C ALA A 190 0.23 -12.80 -11.83
N TYR A 191 -1.04 -13.05 -12.17
CA TYR A 191 -1.48 -14.34 -12.68
C TYR A 191 -0.98 -14.62 -14.11
N GLY A 192 -0.93 -13.61 -14.98
CA GLY A 192 -0.33 -13.72 -16.32
C GLY A 192 1.16 -14.06 -16.24
N MET A 193 1.91 -13.38 -15.37
CA MET A 193 3.31 -13.69 -15.10
C MET A 193 3.48 -15.10 -14.51
N THR A 194 2.57 -15.52 -13.64
CA THR A 194 2.55 -16.90 -13.12
C THR A 194 2.37 -17.92 -14.24
N ALA A 195 1.47 -17.69 -15.19
CA ALA A 195 1.25 -18.56 -16.34
C ALA A 195 2.54 -18.71 -17.18
N LEU A 196 3.27 -17.62 -17.41
CA LEU A 196 4.55 -17.63 -18.12
C LEU A 196 5.64 -18.40 -17.34
N ILE A 197 5.80 -18.12 -16.04
CA ILE A 197 6.81 -18.78 -15.18
C ILE A 197 6.55 -20.29 -15.11
N THR A 198 5.29 -20.69 -14.97
CA THR A 198 4.88 -22.10 -14.87
C THR A 198 4.77 -22.78 -16.24
N LYS A 199 4.96 -22.04 -17.34
CA LYS A 199 4.71 -22.48 -18.73
C LYS A 199 3.31 -23.08 -18.90
N ASN A 200 2.35 -22.64 -18.10
CA ASN A 200 0.96 -23.08 -18.14
C ASN A 200 0.10 -21.97 -18.74
N ALA A 201 0.04 -21.92 -20.07
CA ALA A 201 -0.75 -20.96 -20.83
C ALA A 201 -2.23 -21.35 -20.96
N GLY A 202 -2.73 -22.27 -20.13
CA GLY A 202 -4.14 -22.67 -20.11
C GLY A 202 -5.08 -21.51 -19.77
N ASP A 203 -6.38 -21.75 -19.89
CA ASP A 203 -7.42 -20.76 -19.66
C ASP A 203 -7.71 -20.47 -18.17
N GLU A 204 -7.10 -21.22 -17.25
CA GLU A 204 -7.35 -21.12 -15.80
C GLU A 204 -7.07 -19.70 -15.28
N TRP A 205 -5.91 -19.13 -15.64
CA TRP A 205 -5.54 -17.79 -15.18
C TRP A 205 -6.50 -16.73 -15.73
N ILE A 206 -6.96 -16.88 -16.98
CA ILE A 206 -7.96 -15.99 -17.61
C ILE A 206 -9.28 -16.05 -16.84
N ARG A 207 -9.73 -17.25 -16.48
CA ARG A 207 -10.97 -17.44 -15.70
C ARG A 207 -10.88 -16.87 -14.30
N ILE A 208 -9.72 -16.97 -13.65
CA ILE A 208 -9.46 -16.40 -12.31
C ILE A 208 -9.49 -14.87 -12.37
N THR A 209 -8.85 -14.27 -13.38
CA THR A 209 -8.63 -12.83 -13.44
C THR A 209 -9.81 -12.06 -14.03
N ARG A 210 -10.71 -12.70 -14.79
CA ARG A 210 -11.85 -12.04 -15.46
C ARG A 210 -12.61 -11.05 -14.57
N ARG A 211 -12.98 -11.43 -13.35
CA ARG A 211 -13.74 -10.53 -12.45
C ARG A 211 -12.90 -9.35 -11.99
N TRP A 212 -11.61 -9.56 -11.74
CA TRP A 212 -10.67 -8.49 -11.41
C TRP A 212 -10.52 -7.51 -12.57
N THR A 213 -10.40 -8.02 -13.80
CA THR A 213 -10.31 -7.21 -15.02
C THR A 213 -11.58 -6.41 -15.32
N ILE A 214 -12.77 -6.89 -14.93
CA ILE A 214 -14.04 -6.16 -15.13
C ILE A 214 -14.24 -5.07 -14.07
N LEU A 215 -13.79 -5.33 -12.84
CA LEU A 215 -13.89 -4.38 -11.74
C LEU A 215 -12.85 -3.26 -11.83
N ALA A 216 -11.73 -3.54 -12.49
CA ALA A 216 -10.60 -2.64 -12.63
C ALA A 216 -10.72 -1.76 -13.87
#